data_AF-A0A1H1A8F8-F1
#
_entry.id   AF-A0A1H1A8F8-F1
#
_cell.length_a   1.000
_cell.length_b   1.000
_cell.length_c   1.000
_cell.angle_alpha   90.00
_cell.angle_beta   90.00
_cell.angle_gamma   90.00
#
_symmetry.space_group_name_H-M   'P 1'
#
loop_
_entity.id
_entity.type
_entity.pdbx_description
1 polymer ?
#
loop_
_entity_poly.entity_id
_entity_poly.type
_entity_poly.pdbx_seq_one_letter_code
_entity_poly.pdbx_strand_id
1 'polypeptide(L)'
;MLVTSDPCTPLTADVPSFALLNKTFGENASVKWLYVHLKNLFVRLLVDEKRISNSQIDFLAGIIVSNYPGMKLTEFMLFESSFLSGKYGVFYGETSYILSITSSLRQFWKDLIILYQQIERKQEDGRKSEQDEYQQRLKSRWKDCCADLIAACPDKKGKEMFSHLGPAFYNEEQCELMLYVTREESMALEGDYFELFSTILLRHYPKVYLRYRLYDRITLLGKGITSQREIETAKKSAIRIIENPMGWPKDIIGNAEYCFRRRYGKTPEDYLSEFSRTSEFLGKQNI
;
A
#
# COMPACT_ATOMS: atom_id res chain seq x y z
N MET A 1 5.99 32.95 14.64
CA MET A 1 5.55 31.65 15.16
C MET A 1 4.32 31.27 14.36
N LEU A 2 4.36 30.19 13.58
CA LEU A 2 3.24 29.77 12.75
C LEU A 2 2.15 29.21 13.68
N VAL A 3 1.16 30.04 13.99
CA VAL A 3 -0.06 29.60 14.67
C VAL A 3 -0.99 29.06 13.59
N THR A 4 -0.81 27.79 13.22
CA THR A 4 -1.74 27.12 12.30
C THR A 4 -2.88 26.54 13.12
N SER A 5 -4.11 26.74 12.65
CA SER A 5 -5.34 26.21 13.27
C SER A 5 -5.45 24.68 13.20
N ASP A 6 -4.68 24.05 12.29
CA ASP A 6 -4.60 22.61 12.14
C ASP A 6 -3.20 22.10 12.56
N PRO A 7 -3.09 21.24 13.58
CA PRO A 7 -1.81 20.64 13.99
C PRO A 7 -1.26 19.62 12.98
N CYS A 8 -2.03 19.19 11.97
CA CYS A 8 -1.60 18.19 10.99
C CYS A 8 -0.69 18.77 9.90
N THR A 9 -0.91 20.03 9.50
CA THR A 9 -0.19 20.67 8.39
C THR A 9 1.34 20.74 8.60
N PRO A 10 1.84 21.12 9.80
CA PRO A 10 3.28 21.14 10.06
C PRO A 10 3.93 19.75 10.12
N LEU A 11 3.14 18.70 10.34
CA LEU A 11 3.60 17.30 10.50
C LEU A 11 3.73 16.58 9.15
N THR A 12 2.84 16.89 8.22
CA THR A 12 2.82 16.32 6.86
C THR A 12 3.71 17.08 5.88
N ALA A 13 4.14 18.31 6.22
CA ALA A 13 5.08 19.07 5.42
C ALA A 13 6.46 18.38 5.31
N ASP A 14 7.08 18.52 4.12
CA ASP A 14 8.42 18.03 3.84
C ASP A 14 9.47 18.99 4.43
N VAL A 15 9.65 18.85 5.74
CA VAL A 15 10.56 19.68 6.55
C VAL A 15 11.71 18.80 7.02
N PRO A 16 12.96 19.31 6.99
CA PRO A 16 14.11 18.52 7.40
C PRO A 16 14.04 18.09 8.86
N SER A 17 14.55 16.89 9.12
CA SER A 17 14.84 16.40 10.48
C SER A 17 16.18 16.95 11.00
N PHE A 18 16.40 16.86 12.31
CA PHE A 18 17.70 17.20 12.90
C PHE A 18 18.86 16.39 12.30
N ALA A 19 18.65 15.11 12.02
CA ALA A 19 19.65 14.28 11.35
C ALA A 19 19.95 14.77 9.93
N LEU A 20 18.91 15.13 9.17
CA LEU A 20 19.09 15.65 7.82
C LEU A 20 19.82 17.00 7.83
N LEU A 21 19.45 17.88 8.76
CA LEU A 21 20.08 19.20 8.91
C LEU A 21 21.56 19.09 9.31
N ASN A 22 21.91 18.17 10.21
CA ASN A 22 23.31 17.91 10.56
C ASN A 22 24.09 17.30 9.38
N LYS A 23 23.47 16.43 8.60
CA LYS A 23 24.09 15.85 7.41
C LYS A 23 24.40 16.90 6.34
N THR A 24 23.52 17.89 6.17
CA THR A 24 23.65 18.91 5.10
C THR A 24 24.50 20.10 5.50
N PHE A 25 24.41 20.56 6.76
CA PHE A 25 25.08 21.78 7.23
C PHE A 25 26.19 21.53 8.27
N GLY A 26 26.49 20.26 8.58
CA GLY A 26 27.55 19.85 9.50
C GLY A 26 27.04 19.38 10.87
N GLU A 27 27.86 18.60 11.57
CA GLU A 27 27.49 17.75 12.73
C GLU A 27 26.83 18.48 13.92
N ASN A 28 26.91 19.82 13.96
CA ASN A 28 26.36 20.67 15.03
C ASN A 28 25.32 21.71 14.55
N ALA A 29 24.87 21.64 13.30
CA ALA A 29 23.91 22.61 12.76
C ALA A 29 22.58 22.60 13.53
N SER A 30 22.06 21.41 13.84
CA SER A 30 20.83 21.21 14.61
C SER A 30 20.96 21.68 16.06
N VAL A 31 22.13 21.50 16.68
CA VAL A 31 22.39 21.96 18.06
C VAL A 31 22.37 23.49 18.11
N LYS A 32 23.05 24.16 17.16
CA LYS A 32 23.06 25.64 17.07
C LYS A 32 21.67 26.21 16.79
N TRP A 33 20.92 25.56 15.90
CA TRP A 33 19.54 25.95 15.61
C TRP A 33 18.67 25.83 16.86
N LEU A 34 18.75 24.68 17.55
CA LEU A 34 17.96 24.37 18.73
C LEU A 34 18.33 25.27 19.93
N TYR A 35 19.61 25.63 20.06
CA TYR A 35 20.09 26.59 21.06
C TYR A 35 19.34 27.92 20.99
N VAL A 36 19.12 28.47 19.79
CA VAL A 36 18.41 29.74 19.61
C VAL A 36 16.96 29.64 20.09
N HIS A 37 16.28 28.54 19.75
CA HIS A 37 14.90 28.30 20.15
C HIS A 37 14.77 28.08 21.66
N LEU A 38 15.60 27.21 22.24
CA LEU A 38 15.64 27.00 23.69
C LEU A 38 15.97 28.27 24.45
N LYS A 39 16.93 29.08 23.98
CA LYS A 39 17.24 30.37 24.59
C LYS A 39 16.00 31.28 24.61
N ASN A 40 15.29 31.40 23.50
CA ASN A 40 14.04 32.16 23.44
C ASN A 40 12.95 31.58 24.34
N LEU A 41 12.86 30.26 24.44
CA LEU A 41 11.93 29.57 25.34
C LEU A 41 12.24 29.91 26.80
N PHE A 42 13.50 29.81 27.22
CA PHE A 42 13.91 30.16 28.59
C PHE A 42 13.67 31.63 28.92
N VAL A 43 13.92 32.57 28.00
CA VAL A 43 13.60 34.00 28.20
C VAL A 43 12.10 34.21 28.45
N ARG A 44 11.22 33.39 27.84
CA ARG A 44 9.76 33.48 28.05
C ARG A 44 9.29 32.82 29.34
N LEU A 45 10.01 31.80 29.82
CA LEU A 45 9.65 31.02 31.01
C LEU A 45 10.26 31.57 32.31
N LEU A 46 11.43 32.19 32.20
CA LEU A 46 12.19 32.70 33.34
C LEU A 46 11.95 34.19 33.51
N VAL A 47 11.71 34.60 34.76
CA VAL A 47 11.66 36.01 35.14
C VAL A 47 13.07 36.63 35.22
N ASP A 48 14.11 35.79 35.40
CA ASP A 48 15.52 36.20 35.44
C ASP A 48 16.36 35.30 34.53
N GLU A 49 16.96 35.90 33.49
CA GLU A 49 17.81 35.23 32.51
C GLU A 49 19.06 34.60 33.13
N LYS A 50 19.50 35.04 34.33
CA LYS A 50 20.68 34.49 35.01
C LYS A 50 20.45 33.12 35.65
N ARG A 51 19.20 32.63 35.69
CA ARG A 51 18.86 31.32 36.27
C ARG A 51 19.32 30.13 35.44
N ILE A 52 19.75 30.35 34.19
CA ILE A 52 20.29 29.30 33.32
C ILE A 52 21.53 29.78 32.57
N SER A 53 22.59 28.97 32.56
CA SER A 53 23.82 29.31 31.82
C SER A 53 23.69 28.95 30.34
N ASN A 54 24.43 29.66 29.48
CA ASN A 54 24.53 29.32 28.06
C ASN A 54 25.02 27.87 27.83
N SER A 55 25.92 27.38 28.70
CA SER A 55 26.40 26.00 28.65
C SER A 55 25.31 24.97 28.97
N GLN A 56 24.37 25.30 29.86
CA GLN A 56 23.23 24.43 30.17
C GLN A 56 22.24 24.36 29.00
N ILE A 57 22.02 25.46 28.29
CA ILE A 57 21.17 25.50 27.09
C ILE A 57 21.81 24.68 25.96
N ASP A 58 23.11 24.84 25.74
CA ASP A 58 23.86 24.10 24.71
C ASP A 58 23.88 22.60 25.01
N PHE A 59 24.11 22.22 26.28
CA PHE A 59 24.02 20.84 26.75
C PHE A 59 22.62 20.24 26.53
N LEU A 60 21.56 20.98 26.86
CA LEU A 60 20.19 20.55 26.62
C LEU A 60 19.90 20.38 25.12
N ALA A 61 20.37 21.29 24.28
CA ALA A 61 20.23 21.18 22.84
C ALA A 61 20.90 19.90 22.31
N GLY A 62 22.12 19.60 22.77
CA GLY A 62 22.82 18.36 22.45
C GLY A 62 22.05 17.11 22.87
N ILE A 63 21.52 17.08 24.09
CA ILE A 63 20.68 15.97 24.59
C ILE A 63 19.46 15.76 23.71
N ILE A 64 18.74 16.82 23.35
CA ILE A 64 17.50 16.69 22.55
C ILE A 64 17.83 16.17 21.15
N VAL A 65 18.84 16.74 20.48
CA VAL A 65 19.25 16.30 19.13
C VAL A 65 19.71 14.84 19.15
N SER A 66 20.46 14.43 20.18
CA SER A 66 20.93 13.04 20.31
C SER A 66 19.81 12.04 20.59
N ASN A 67 18.79 12.40 21.36
CA ASN A 67 17.68 11.50 21.70
C ASN A 67 16.59 11.48 20.63
N TYR A 68 16.45 12.55 19.84
CA TYR A 68 15.40 12.72 18.84
C TYR A 68 15.96 13.10 17.45
N PRO A 69 16.93 12.35 16.88
CA PRO A 69 17.57 12.73 15.62
C PRO A 69 16.59 12.76 14.43
N GLY A 70 15.53 11.94 14.49
CA GLY A 70 14.49 11.89 13.46
C GLY A 70 13.45 13.02 13.53
N MET A 71 13.47 13.84 14.58
CA MET A 71 12.47 14.88 14.79
C MET A 71 12.63 16.03 13.78
N LYS A 72 11.52 16.47 13.19
CA LYS A 72 11.48 17.60 12.25
C LYS A 72 11.56 18.93 12.97
N LEU A 73 12.08 19.95 12.28
CA LEU A 73 12.14 21.31 12.83
C LEU A 73 10.75 21.85 13.17
N THR A 74 9.73 21.56 12.35
CA THR A 74 8.34 21.97 12.60
C THR A 74 7.70 21.26 13.79
N GLU A 75 8.06 19.99 14.04
CA GLU A 75 7.60 19.25 15.22
C GLU A 75 8.12 19.90 16.50
N PHE A 76 9.38 20.36 16.51
CA PHE A 76 9.90 21.12 17.66
C PHE A 76 9.20 22.46 17.85
N MET A 77 8.93 23.20 16.76
CA MET A 77 8.18 24.46 16.87
C MET A 77 6.75 24.23 17.41
N LEU A 78 6.11 23.12 17.00
CA LEU A 78 4.81 22.72 17.52
C LEU A 78 4.88 22.35 19.01
N PHE A 79 5.97 21.67 19.42
CA PHE A 79 6.25 21.43 20.83
C PHE A 79 6.34 22.73 21.61
N GLU A 80 7.14 23.71 21.17
CA GLU A 80 7.28 24.99 21.88
C GLU A 80 5.94 25.70 22.04
N SER A 81 5.13 25.75 20.97
CA SER A 81 3.80 26.35 21.01
C SER A 81 2.89 25.62 22.00
N SER A 82 2.90 24.29 22.00
CA SER A 82 2.06 23.48 22.89
C SER A 82 2.54 23.53 24.35
N PHE A 83 3.85 23.66 24.55
CA PHE A 83 4.47 23.80 25.85
C PHE A 83 4.10 25.16 26.47
N LEU A 84 4.25 26.25 25.70
CA LEU A 84 3.87 27.60 26.12
C LEU A 84 2.36 27.76 26.32
N SER A 85 1.53 27.00 25.61
CA SER A 85 0.08 26.98 25.85
C SER A 85 -0.33 26.17 27.09
N GLY A 86 0.63 25.61 27.84
CA GLY A 86 0.38 24.86 29.06
C GLY A 86 -0.12 23.42 28.84
N LYS A 87 -0.13 22.91 27.61
CA LYS A 87 -0.65 21.55 27.31
C LYS A 87 0.19 20.44 27.95
N TYR A 88 1.50 20.68 28.09
CA TYR A 88 2.46 19.69 28.57
C TYR A 88 3.15 20.08 29.89
N GLY A 89 2.71 21.17 30.54
CA GLY A 89 3.35 21.71 31.74
C GLY A 89 2.54 21.50 33.02
N VAL A 90 3.23 21.08 34.09
CA VAL A 90 2.80 21.38 35.47
C VAL A 90 3.55 22.64 35.87
N PHE A 91 2.82 23.72 36.13
CA PHE A 91 3.40 24.94 36.66
C PHE A 91 3.56 24.84 38.19
N TYR A 92 4.73 25.28 38.64
CA TYR A 92 5.15 25.58 40.02
C TYR A 92 5.72 24.45 40.89
N GLY A 93 7.00 24.60 41.15
CA GLY A 93 7.85 23.94 42.14
C GLY A 93 9.30 24.34 41.81
N GLU A 94 10.20 24.48 42.78
CA GLU A 94 11.63 24.83 42.60
C GLU A 94 12.44 23.79 41.79
N THR A 95 11.77 22.99 40.96
CA THR A 95 12.33 21.88 40.21
C THR A 95 12.91 22.37 38.88
N SER A 96 14.11 21.88 38.56
CA SER A 96 14.92 22.25 37.39
C SER A 96 14.13 22.34 36.08
N TYR A 97 14.07 23.54 35.49
CA TYR A 97 13.39 23.81 34.20
C TYR A 97 13.81 22.86 33.06
N ILE A 98 15.06 22.39 33.08
CA ILE A 98 15.59 21.38 32.16
C ILE A 98 14.81 20.06 32.24
N LEU A 99 14.49 19.59 33.45
CA LEU A 99 13.69 18.36 33.65
C LEU A 99 12.24 18.54 33.22
N SER A 100 11.68 19.75 33.39
CA SER A 100 10.35 20.06 32.89
C SER A 100 10.31 19.99 31.35
N ILE A 101 11.22 20.67 30.66
CA ILE A 101 11.26 20.66 29.18
C ILE A 101 11.47 19.25 28.64
N THR A 102 12.43 18.51 29.20
CA THR A 102 12.73 17.14 28.73
C THR A 102 11.60 16.15 29.02
N SER A 103 10.92 16.24 30.17
CA SER A 103 9.78 15.37 30.48
C SER A 103 8.55 15.70 29.64
N SER A 104 8.26 16.99 29.44
CA SER A 104 7.20 17.45 28.54
C SER A 104 7.46 17.08 27.08
N LEU A 105 8.71 17.21 26.61
CA LEU A 105 9.10 16.80 25.26
C LEU A 105 8.93 15.29 25.06
N ARG A 106 9.31 14.49 26.06
CA ARG A 106 9.08 13.04 26.04
C ARG A 106 7.59 12.70 25.92
N GLN A 107 6.72 13.41 26.63
CA GLN A 107 5.28 13.20 26.53
C GLN A 107 4.74 13.64 25.17
N PHE A 108 5.13 14.82 24.69
CA PHE A 108 4.76 15.32 23.38
C PHE A 108 5.17 14.36 22.25
N TRP A 109 6.36 13.79 22.33
CA TRP A 109 6.84 12.82 21.34
C TRP A 109 5.97 11.56 21.26
N LYS A 110 5.49 11.06 22.41
CA LYS A 110 4.54 9.93 22.43
C LYS A 110 3.22 10.29 21.77
N ASP A 111 2.69 11.48 22.07
CA ASP A 111 1.45 11.97 21.46
C ASP A 111 1.61 12.16 19.95
N LEU A 112 2.77 12.66 19.50
CA LEU A 112 3.10 12.80 18.08
C LEU A 112 3.11 11.46 17.35
N ILE A 113 3.72 10.43 17.93
CA ILE A 113 3.73 9.08 17.33
C ILE A 113 2.30 8.57 17.13
N ILE A 114 1.43 8.76 18.13
CA ILE A 114 0.02 8.37 18.03
C ILE A 114 -0.68 9.16 16.91
N LEU A 115 -0.40 10.45 16.80
CA LEU A 115 -0.96 11.30 15.76
C LEU A 115 -0.50 10.88 14.35
N TYR A 116 0.77 10.53 14.18
CA TYR A 116 1.28 9.97 12.92
C TYR A 116 0.53 8.70 12.52
N GLN A 117 0.35 7.77 13.45
CA GLN A 117 -0.40 6.54 13.20
C GLN A 117 -1.86 6.82 12.80
N GLN A 118 -2.49 7.86 13.38
CA GLN A 118 -3.84 8.26 13.00
C GLN A 118 -3.90 8.88 11.60
N ILE A 119 -2.92 9.70 11.24
CA ILE A 119 -2.81 10.31 9.90
C ILE A 119 -2.61 9.20 8.85
N GLU A 120 -1.68 8.27 9.09
CA GLU A 120 -1.43 7.13 8.19
C GLU A 120 -2.68 6.28 7.99
N ARG A 121 -3.40 5.95 9.07
CA ARG A 121 -4.66 5.20 8.99
C ARG A 121 -5.70 5.93 8.16
N LYS A 122 -5.90 7.24 8.40
CA LYS A 122 -6.85 8.04 7.63
C LYS A 122 -6.50 8.11 6.14
N GLN A 123 -5.22 8.21 5.81
CA GLN A 123 -4.76 8.22 4.42
C GLN A 123 -4.98 6.86 3.75
N GLU A 124 -4.68 5.76 4.46
CA GLU A 124 -4.89 4.42 3.94
C GLU A 124 -6.38 4.10 3.76
N ASP A 125 -7.22 4.46 4.72
CA ASP A 125 -8.67 4.29 4.63
C ASP A 125 -9.25 5.13 3.48
N GLY A 126 -8.76 6.37 3.28
CA GLY A 126 -9.11 7.20 2.14
C GLY A 126 -8.74 6.55 0.80
N ARG A 127 -7.49 6.07 0.67
CA ARG A 127 -7.03 5.37 -0.55
C ARG A 127 -7.83 4.10 -0.84
N LYS A 128 -8.17 3.32 0.19
CA LYS A 128 -9.01 2.12 0.04
C LYS A 128 -10.42 2.47 -0.39
N SER A 129 -11.04 3.47 0.23
CA SER A 129 -12.37 3.92 -0.14
C SER A 129 -12.43 4.39 -1.60
N GLU A 130 -11.46 5.19 -2.02
CA GLU A 130 -11.35 5.65 -3.42
C GLU A 130 -11.16 4.48 -4.40
N GLN A 131 -10.30 3.51 -4.04
CA GLN A 131 -10.11 2.30 -4.84
C GLN A 131 -11.38 1.46 -4.92
N ASP A 132 -12.09 1.27 -3.81
CA ASP A 132 -13.31 0.48 -3.76
C ASP A 132 -14.44 1.15 -4.56
N GLU A 133 -14.61 2.47 -4.45
CA GLU A 133 -15.56 3.24 -5.25
C GLU A 133 -15.22 3.15 -6.76
N TYR A 134 -13.94 3.30 -7.11
CA TYR A 134 -13.48 3.13 -8.49
C TYR A 134 -13.79 1.72 -9.02
N GLN A 135 -13.49 0.67 -8.24
CA GLN A 135 -13.78 -0.71 -8.62
C GLN A 135 -15.29 -0.99 -8.74
N GLN A 136 -16.11 -0.41 -7.87
CA GLN A 136 -17.57 -0.52 -7.96
C GLN A 136 -18.10 0.16 -9.23
N ARG A 137 -17.61 1.35 -9.56
CA ARG A 137 -17.98 2.06 -10.79
C ARG A 137 -17.62 1.28 -12.04
N LEU A 138 -16.43 0.68 -12.10
CA LEU A 138 -16.02 -0.19 -13.20
C LEU A 138 -16.91 -1.43 -13.32
N LYS A 139 -17.20 -2.10 -12.20
CA LYS A 139 -18.09 -3.27 -12.17
C LYS A 139 -19.49 -2.93 -12.66
N SER A 140 -20.03 -1.77 -12.27
CA SER A 140 -21.35 -1.33 -12.73
C SER A 140 -21.35 -1.11 -14.24
N ARG A 141 -20.39 -0.33 -14.75
CA ARG A 141 -20.29 -0.03 -16.19
C ARG A 141 -20.09 -1.30 -17.03
N TRP A 142 -19.31 -2.26 -16.55
CA TRP A 142 -19.15 -3.55 -17.23
C TRP A 142 -20.43 -4.38 -17.23
N LYS A 143 -21.19 -4.39 -16.12
CA LYS A 143 -22.50 -5.06 -16.07
C LYS A 143 -23.47 -4.47 -17.08
N ASP A 144 -23.52 -3.14 -17.19
CA ASP A 144 -24.39 -2.45 -18.15
C ASP A 144 -23.97 -2.79 -19.60
N CYS A 145 -22.67 -2.83 -19.88
CA CYS A 145 -22.14 -3.27 -21.17
C CYS A 145 -22.52 -4.72 -21.50
N CYS A 146 -22.37 -5.66 -20.56
CA CYS A 146 -22.78 -7.05 -20.77
C CYS A 146 -24.29 -7.19 -20.98
N ALA A 147 -25.10 -6.42 -20.25
CA ALA A 147 -26.56 -6.42 -20.43
C ALA A 147 -26.96 -5.98 -21.84
N ASP A 148 -26.33 -4.92 -22.35
CA ASP A 148 -26.55 -4.46 -23.73
C ASP A 148 -26.09 -5.49 -24.77
N LEU A 149 -24.94 -6.15 -24.56
CA LEU A 149 -24.46 -7.23 -25.42
C LEU A 149 -25.44 -8.41 -25.48
N ILE A 150 -25.98 -8.83 -24.33
CA ILE A 150 -26.95 -9.93 -24.25
C ILE A 150 -28.26 -9.54 -24.92
N ALA A 151 -28.72 -8.29 -24.75
CA ALA A 151 -29.96 -7.80 -25.34
C ALA A 151 -29.87 -7.72 -26.87
N ALA A 152 -28.73 -7.29 -27.40
CA ALA A 152 -28.52 -7.11 -28.83
C ALA A 152 -28.11 -8.40 -29.56
N CYS A 153 -27.67 -9.44 -28.84
CA CYS A 153 -27.30 -10.71 -29.44
C CYS A 153 -28.53 -11.52 -29.89
N PRO A 154 -28.65 -11.93 -31.17
CA PRO A 154 -29.76 -12.76 -31.64
C PRO A 154 -29.63 -14.22 -31.18
N ASP A 155 -28.41 -14.75 -31.11
CA ASP A 155 -28.15 -16.16 -30.88
C ASP A 155 -28.08 -16.54 -29.40
N LYS A 156 -28.65 -17.71 -29.07
CA LYS A 156 -28.61 -18.28 -27.71
C LYS A 156 -27.18 -18.55 -27.25
N LYS A 157 -26.30 -18.98 -28.16
CA LYS A 157 -24.87 -19.27 -27.88
C LYS A 157 -24.10 -17.99 -27.52
N GLY A 158 -24.34 -16.89 -28.24
CA GLY A 158 -23.72 -15.59 -27.93
C GLY A 158 -24.23 -15.00 -26.61
N LYS A 159 -25.52 -15.12 -26.31
CA LYS A 159 -26.07 -14.71 -25.00
C LYS A 159 -25.43 -15.44 -23.82
N GLU A 160 -25.24 -16.76 -23.96
CA GLU A 160 -24.56 -17.57 -22.95
C GLU A 160 -23.10 -17.13 -22.79
N MET A 161 -22.39 -16.91 -23.90
CA MET A 161 -21.03 -16.38 -23.90
C MET A 161 -20.91 -15.03 -23.18
N PHE A 162 -21.74 -14.04 -23.55
CA PHE A 162 -21.71 -12.71 -22.94
C PHE A 162 -22.08 -12.72 -21.45
N SER A 163 -22.91 -13.67 -21.02
CA SER A 163 -23.26 -13.86 -19.60
C SER A 163 -22.11 -14.39 -18.75
N HIS A 164 -21.15 -15.08 -19.37
CA HIS A 164 -19.99 -15.68 -18.71
C HIS A 164 -18.71 -14.85 -18.87
N LEU A 165 -18.77 -13.73 -19.59
CA LEU A 165 -17.63 -12.83 -19.71
C LEU A 165 -17.17 -12.32 -18.34
N GLY A 166 -15.90 -12.59 -18.03
CA GLY A 166 -15.29 -12.20 -16.78
C GLY A 166 -15.27 -10.68 -16.58
N PRO A 167 -15.07 -10.21 -15.34
CA PRO A 167 -14.96 -8.78 -15.07
C PRO A 167 -13.80 -8.17 -15.85
N ALA A 168 -14.08 -7.09 -16.57
CA ALA A 168 -13.06 -6.34 -17.28
C ALA A 168 -12.27 -5.44 -16.32
N PHE A 169 -10.96 -5.34 -16.51
CA PHE A 169 -10.16 -4.30 -15.88
C PHE A 169 -9.97 -3.16 -16.88
N TYR A 170 -10.38 -1.95 -16.52
CA TYR A 170 -10.20 -0.77 -17.35
C TYR A 170 -9.16 0.16 -16.72
N ASN A 171 -8.14 0.48 -17.49
CA ASN A 171 -7.16 1.51 -17.18
C ASN A 171 -7.53 2.79 -17.95
N GLU A 172 -8.04 3.79 -17.24
CA GLU A 172 -8.41 5.08 -17.84
C GLU A 172 -7.20 5.83 -18.43
N GLU A 173 -6.05 5.81 -17.74
CA GLU A 173 -4.85 6.53 -18.18
C GLU A 173 -4.28 5.97 -19.48
N GLN A 174 -4.31 4.65 -19.63
CA GLN A 174 -3.82 3.94 -20.82
C GLN A 174 -4.92 3.66 -21.84
N CYS A 175 -6.16 4.04 -21.55
CA CYS A 175 -7.34 3.66 -22.33
C CYS A 175 -7.37 2.15 -22.63
N GLU A 176 -6.97 1.29 -21.70
CA GLU A 176 -6.81 -0.16 -21.93
C GLU A 176 -7.91 -0.93 -21.20
N LEU A 177 -8.65 -1.79 -21.92
CA LEU A 177 -9.62 -2.72 -21.34
C LEU A 177 -9.10 -4.14 -21.45
N MET A 178 -8.79 -4.73 -20.30
CA MET A 178 -8.35 -6.11 -20.18
C MET A 178 -9.54 -7.03 -19.91
N LEU A 179 -9.79 -7.93 -20.85
CA LEU A 179 -10.82 -8.96 -20.74
C LEU A 179 -10.20 -10.30 -20.42
N TYR A 180 -10.73 -10.92 -19.37
CA TYR A 180 -10.47 -12.31 -19.07
C TYR A 180 -11.44 -13.13 -19.93
N VAL A 181 -10.91 -13.90 -20.86
CA VAL A 181 -11.70 -14.74 -21.78
C VAL A 181 -11.00 -16.09 -22.01
N THR A 182 -11.77 -17.12 -22.36
CA THR A 182 -11.20 -18.36 -22.92
C THR A 182 -10.71 -18.14 -24.34
N ARG A 183 -9.93 -19.08 -24.87
CA ARG A 183 -9.48 -19.04 -26.27
C ARG A 183 -10.65 -19.08 -27.26
N GLU A 184 -11.68 -19.87 -26.97
CA GLU A 184 -12.90 -19.94 -27.79
C GLU A 184 -13.68 -18.63 -27.75
N GLU A 185 -13.83 -18.04 -26.56
CA GLU A 185 -14.47 -16.73 -26.38
C GLU A 185 -13.71 -15.62 -27.12
N SER A 186 -12.38 -15.59 -27.02
CA SER A 186 -11.54 -14.64 -27.76
C SER A 186 -11.71 -14.76 -29.27
N MET A 187 -11.70 -15.99 -29.81
CA MET A 187 -11.90 -16.22 -31.24
C MET A 187 -13.30 -15.82 -31.70
N ALA A 188 -14.32 -16.06 -30.87
CA ALA A 188 -15.69 -15.67 -31.18
C ALA A 188 -15.88 -14.14 -31.14
N LEU A 189 -15.22 -13.44 -30.21
CA LEU A 189 -15.23 -11.98 -30.10
C LEU A 189 -14.46 -11.29 -31.24
N GLU A 190 -13.41 -11.92 -31.77
CA GLU A 190 -12.66 -11.43 -32.93
C GLU A 190 -13.27 -11.87 -34.28
N GLY A 191 -14.21 -12.81 -34.27
CA GLY A 191 -14.90 -13.34 -35.44
C GLY A 191 -16.38 -12.95 -35.45
N ASP A 192 -17.24 -13.95 -35.28
CA ASP A 192 -18.69 -13.86 -35.48
C ASP A 192 -19.38 -12.73 -34.69
N TYR A 193 -18.85 -12.35 -33.54
CA TYR A 193 -19.43 -11.31 -32.67
C TYR A 193 -18.68 -9.98 -32.72
N PHE A 194 -17.66 -9.82 -33.57
CA PHE A 194 -16.78 -8.64 -33.54
C PHE A 194 -17.51 -7.32 -33.77
N GLU A 195 -18.39 -7.23 -34.78
CA GLU A 195 -19.10 -5.97 -35.07
C GLU A 195 -20.06 -5.57 -33.94
N LEU A 196 -20.83 -6.55 -33.44
CA LEU A 196 -21.75 -6.34 -32.32
C LEU A 196 -20.98 -5.91 -31.06
N PHE A 197 -19.91 -6.65 -30.76
CA PHE A 197 -19.10 -6.45 -29.58
C PHE A 197 -18.39 -5.10 -29.59
N SER A 198 -17.69 -4.78 -30.69
CA SER A 198 -16.97 -3.50 -30.83
C SER A 198 -17.90 -2.29 -30.79
N THR A 199 -19.08 -2.36 -31.41
CA THR A 199 -20.05 -1.25 -31.41
C THR A 199 -20.57 -0.94 -30.01
N ILE A 200 -20.98 -1.98 -29.27
CA ILE A 200 -21.50 -1.81 -27.91
C ILE A 200 -20.37 -1.43 -26.96
N LEU A 201 -19.18 -2.00 -27.15
CA LEU A 201 -18.02 -1.66 -26.35
C LEU A 201 -17.63 -0.20 -26.52
N LEU A 202 -17.59 0.34 -27.74
CA LEU A 202 -17.26 1.74 -27.99
C LEU A 202 -18.31 2.72 -27.44
N ARG A 203 -19.58 2.29 -27.34
CA ARG A 203 -20.63 3.08 -26.69
C ARG A 203 -20.36 3.25 -25.19
N HIS A 204 -19.94 2.16 -24.54
CA HIS A 204 -19.61 2.18 -23.12
C HIS A 204 -18.21 2.71 -22.86
N TYR A 205 -17.26 2.54 -23.77
CA TYR A 205 -15.84 2.90 -23.66
C TYR A 205 -15.35 3.59 -24.94
N PRO A 206 -15.57 4.90 -25.09
CA PRO A 206 -15.38 5.62 -26.36
C PRO A 206 -13.92 5.74 -26.83
N LYS A 207 -12.95 5.48 -25.95
CA LYS A 207 -11.52 5.42 -26.28
C LYS A 207 -10.95 4.22 -25.55
N VAL A 208 -10.88 3.08 -26.23
CA VAL A 208 -10.44 1.84 -25.60
C VAL A 208 -9.61 0.99 -26.55
N TYR A 209 -8.48 0.52 -26.03
CA TYR A 209 -7.66 -0.53 -26.59
C TYR A 209 -8.02 -1.82 -25.86
N LEU A 210 -8.51 -2.78 -26.63
CA LEU A 210 -8.90 -4.07 -26.10
C LEU A 210 -7.68 -4.97 -25.95
N ARG A 211 -7.55 -5.62 -24.79
CA ARG A 211 -6.54 -6.64 -24.56
C ARG A 211 -7.16 -7.87 -23.96
N TYR A 212 -6.93 -9.01 -24.59
CA TYR A 212 -7.37 -10.29 -24.05
C TYR A 212 -6.31 -10.89 -23.14
N ARG A 213 -6.75 -11.35 -21.97
CA ARG A 213 -5.98 -12.23 -21.10
C ARG A 213 -6.65 -13.59 -21.11
N LEU A 214 -6.03 -14.52 -21.84
CA LEU A 214 -6.55 -15.87 -21.97
C LEU A 214 -6.47 -16.62 -20.64
N TYR A 215 -7.57 -17.26 -20.26
CA TYR A 215 -7.58 -18.25 -19.18
C TYR A 215 -8.09 -19.60 -19.67
N ASP A 216 -7.54 -20.67 -19.10
CA ASP A 216 -8.12 -22.01 -19.26
C ASP A 216 -9.30 -22.15 -18.29
N ARG A 217 -10.43 -22.66 -18.81
CA ARG A 217 -11.73 -22.84 -18.13
C ARG A 217 -11.67 -23.64 -16.82
N ILE A 218 -10.55 -24.29 -16.56
CA ILE A 218 -10.26 -25.10 -15.36
C ILE A 218 -10.04 -24.22 -14.12
N THR A 219 -9.90 -22.90 -14.28
CA THR A 219 -9.55 -22.00 -13.18
C THR A 219 -10.75 -21.49 -12.35
N LEU A 220 -12.01 -21.69 -12.79
CA LEU A 220 -13.21 -21.13 -12.11
C LEU A 220 -14.19 -22.16 -11.54
N LEU A 221 -14.23 -23.37 -12.08
CA LEU A 221 -15.00 -24.47 -11.52
C LEU A 221 -14.01 -25.35 -10.78
N GLY A 222 -14.09 -25.43 -9.45
CA GLY A 222 -13.28 -26.31 -8.59
C GLY A 222 -13.50 -27.81 -8.84
N LYS A 223 -13.47 -28.23 -10.11
CA LYS A 223 -13.47 -29.61 -10.58
C LYS A 223 -12.04 -29.91 -11.03
N GLY A 224 -11.55 -31.05 -10.53
CA GLY A 224 -10.17 -31.48 -10.65
C GLY A 224 -9.62 -31.43 -12.08
N ILE A 225 -8.30 -31.29 -12.12
CA ILE A 225 -7.45 -31.24 -13.31
C ILE A 225 -7.74 -32.47 -14.19
N THR A 226 -8.19 -32.26 -15.42
CA THR A 226 -8.55 -33.35 -16.34
C THR A 226 -7.62 -33.47 -17.55
N SER A 227 -6.68 -32.53 -17.78
CA SER A 227 -5.73 -32.63 -18.91
C SER A 227 -4.28 -32.83 -18.46
N GLN A 228 -3.57 -33.73 -19.15
CA GLN A 228 -2.18 -34.08 -18.88
C GLN A 228 -1.20 -32.89 -19.06
N ARG A 229 -1.57 -31.94 -19.93
CA ARG A 229 -0.81 -30.70 -20.17
C ARG A 229 -0.91 -29.71 -19.01
N GLU A 230 -2.04 -29.66 -18.33
CA GLU A 230 -2.21 -28.80 -17.15
C GLU A 230 -1.50 -29.38 -15.93
N ILE A 231 -1.46 -30.71 -15.81
CA ILE A 231 -0.64 -31.40 -14.80
C ILE A 231 0.83 -30.99 -14.97
N GLU A 232 1.36 -31.02 -16.20
CA GLU A 232 2.74 -30.58 -16.45
C GLU A 232 2.97 -29.10 -16.18
N THR A 233 1.98 -28.26 -16.49
CA THR A 233 2.06 -26.81 -16.28
C THR A 233 2.02 -26.46 -14.79
N ALA A 234 1.17 -27.14 -14.02
CA ALA A 234 1.09 -27.02 -12.57
C ALA A 234 2.37 -27.54 -11.90
N LYS A 235 2.94 -28.67 -12.38
CA LYS A 235 4.25 -29.17 -11.93
C LYS A 235 5.36 -28.15 -12.14
N LYS A 236 5.49 -27.60 -13.35
CA LYS A 236 6.50 -26.57 -13.66
C LYS A 236 6.33 -25.32 -12.79
N SER A 237 5.09 -24.94 -12.49
CA SER A 237 4.80 -23.79 -11.64
C SER A 237 5.14 -24.07 -10.16
N ALA A 238 4.81 -25.25 -9.64
CA ALA A 238 5.19 -25.66 -8.28
C ALA A 238 6.71 -25.71 -8.10
N ILE A 239 7.42 -26.32 -9.06
CA ILE A 239 8.89 -26.39 -9.08
C ILE A 239 9.50 -24.99 -9.06
N ARG A 240 9.00 -24.06 -9.88
CA ARG A 240 9.50 -22.67 -9.90
C ARG A 240 9.31 -21.92 -8.58
N ILE A 241 8.22 -22.18 -7.87
CA ILE A 241 7.93 -21.55 -6.57
C ILE A 241 8.89 -22.10 -5.50
N ILE A 242 9.10 -23.42 -5.48
CA ILE A 242 9.93 -24.12 -4.49
C ILE A 242 11.43 -23.87 -4.75
N GLU A 243 11.89 -24.11 -5.97
CA GLU A 243 13.31 -23.99 -6.32
C GLU A 243 13.75 -22.53 -6.42
N ASN A 244 12.80 -21.61 -6.58
CA ASN A 244 13.02 -20.17 -6.70
C ASN A 244 14.27 -19.80 -7.54
N PRO A 245 14.38 -20.30 -8.79
CA PRO A 245 15.61 -20.13 -9.58
C PRO A 245 15.91 -18.66 -9.94
N MET A 246 14.92 -17.78 -9.77
CA MET A 246 14.99 -16.34 -10.03
C MET A 246 15.33 -15.51 -8.78
N GLY A 247 15.47 -16.12 -7.59
CA GLY A 247 15.81 -15.42 -6.36
C GLY A 247 14.73 -14.44 -5.87
N TRP A 248 13.45 -14.76 -6.07
CA TRP A 248 12.34 -13.92 -5.64
C TRP A 248 12.36 -13.65 -4.13
N PRO A 249 12.05 -12.43 -3.69
CA PRO A 249 11.92 -12.10 -2.28
C PRO A 249 10.70 -12.80 -1.64
N LYS A 250 10.75 -12.99 -0.31
CA LYS A 250 9.85 -13.89 0.45
C LYS A 250 8.37 -13.52 0.35
N ASP A 251 8.06 -12.24 0.22
CA ASP A 251 6.72 -11.70 0.01
C ASP A 251 6.12 -12.13 -1.33
N ILE A 252 6.95 -12.16 -2.39
CA ILE A 252 6.54 -12.61 -3.73
C ILE A 252 6.32 -14.12 -3.74
N ILE A 253 7.19 -14.89 -3.08
CA ILE A 253 7.02 -16.34 -2.91
C ILE A 253 5.74 -16.63 -2.14
N GLY A 254 5.48 -15.94 -1.03
CA GLY A 254 4.26 -16.11 -0.24
C GLY A 254 2.98 -15.82 -1.04
N ASN A 255 2.98 -14.78 -1.86
CA ASN A 255 1.87 -14.49 -2.77
C ASN A 255 1.71 -15.56 -3.86
N ALA A 256 2.81 -16.05 -4.43
CA ALA A 256 2.79 -17.10 -5.43
C ALA A 256 2.26 -18.43 -4.86
N GLU A 257 2.68 -18.81 -3.64
CA GLU A 257 2.16 -19.96 -2.90
C GLU A 257 0.67 -19.82 -2.60
N TYR A 258 0.23 -18.64 -2.15
CA TYR A 258 -1.17 -18.34 -1.89
C TYR A 258 -2.02 -18.51 -3.16
N CYS A 259 -1.57 -17.93 -4.29
CA CYS A 259 -2.23 -18.07 -5.58
C CYS A 259 -2.25 -19.52 -6.07
N PHE A 260 -1.15 -20.26 -5.89
CA PHE A 260 -1.06 -21.68 -6.24
C PHE A 260 -2.05 -22.52 -5.42
N ARG A 261 -2.08 -22.32 -4.10
CA ARG A 261 -2.99 -23.00 -3.19
C ARG A 261 -4.45 -22.70 -3.50
N ARG A 262 -4.77 -21.45 -3.81
CA ARG A 262 -6.12 -21.06 -4.24
C ARG A 262 -6.55 -21.72 -5.55
N ARG A 263 -5.59 -21.94 -6.46
CA ARG A 263 -5.84 -22.51 -7.79
C ARG A 263 -5.93 -24.03 -7.79
N TYR A 264 -5.09 -24.72 -7.01
CA TYR A 264 -4.97 -26.18 -7.04
C TYR A 264 -5.43 -26.87 -5.74
N GLY A 265 -5.85 -26.10 -4.74
CA GLY A 265 -6.34 -26.60 -3.45
C GLY A 265 -5.26 -27.19 -2.54
N LYS A 266 -3.97 -27.14 -2.93
CA LYS A 266 -2.83 -27.76 -2.23
C LYS A 266 -1.61 -26.85 -2.26
N THR A 267 -0.69 -27.05 -1.34
CA THR A 267 0.63 -26.37 -1.39
C THR A 267 1.43 -26.89 -2.59
N PRO A 268 2.39 -26.11 -3.12
CA PRO A 268 3.32 -26.60 -4.13
C PRO A 268 4.02 -27.91 -3.74
N GLU A 269 4.45 -28.07 -2.48
CA GLU A 269 5.13 -29.29 -2.02
C GLU A 269 4.17 -30.49 -1.96
N ASP A 270 2.98 -30.31 -1.37
CA ASP A 270 1.97 -31.36 -1.28
C ASP A 270 1.56 -31.82 -2.69
N TYR A 271 1.40 -30.88 -3.61
CA TYR A 271 1.05 -31.15 -5.00
C TYR A 271 2.11 -32.03 -5.68
N LEU A 272 3.41 -31.73 -5.55
CA LEU A 272 4.47 -32.55 -6.15
C LEU A 272 4.61 -33.93 -5.49
N SER A 273 4.45 -34.00 -4.17
CA SER A 273 4.58 -35.26 -3.41
C SER A 273 3.52 -36.31 -3.80
N GLU A 274 2.31 -35.86 -4.13
CA GLU A 274 1.21 -36.72 -4.52
C GLU A 274 1.43 -37.33 -5.92
N PHE A 275 2.04 -36.57 -6.84
CA PHE A 275 2.40 -37.05 -8.18
C PHE A 275 3.54 -38.06 -8.19
N SER A 276 4.53 -37.90 -7.31
CA SER A 276 5.60 -38.90 -7.16
C SER A 276 5.03 -40.25 -6.73
N ARG A 277 4.04 -40.25 -5.81
CA ARG A 277 3.33 -41.47 -5.36
C ARG A 277 2.42 -42.09 -6.43
N THR A 278 1.82 -41.29 -7.32
CA THR A 278 0.96 -41.82 -8.41
C THR A 278 1.76 -42.44 -9.54
N SER A 279 3.00 -42.00 -9.78
CA SER A 279 3.89 -42.58 -10.80
C SER A 279 4.37 -43.99 -10.46
N GLU A 280 4.49 -44.35 -9.17
CA GLU A 280 4.80 -45.71 -8.72
C GLU A 280 3.62 -46.68 -8.86
N PHE A 281 2.39 -46.17 -8.82
CA PHE A 281 1.18 -47.00 -8.95
C PHE A 281 0.83 -47.36 -10.40
N LEU A 282 1.12 -46.47 -11.35
CA LEU A 282 0.90 -46.72 -12.79
C LEU A 282 2.06 -47.48 -13.46
N GLY A 283 3.23 -47.56 -12.82
CA GLY A 283 4.38 -48.36 -13.28
C GLY A 283 4.27 -49.86 -12.99
N LYS A 284 3.27 -50.31 -12.22
CA LYS A 284 3.06 -51.74 -11.88
C LYS A 284 1.86 -52.41 -12.58
N GLN A 285 1.16 -51.70 -13.47
CA GLN A 285 0.07 -52.28 -14.28
C GLN A 285 0.43 -52.50 -15.76
N ASN A 286 1.69 -52.26 -16.16
CA ASN A 286 2.19 -52.56 -17.51
C ASN A 286 3.44 -53.44 -17.47
N ILE A 287 3.35 -54.59 -16.80
CA ILE A 287 4.20 -55.78 -17.04
C ILE A 287 3.30 -57.00 -16.92
#